data_AF-A0A2T5P5Y7-F1
#
_entry.id   AF-A0A2T5P5Y7-F1
#
_cell.length_a   1.000
_cell.length_b   1.000
_cell.length_c   1.000
_cell.angle_alpha   90.00
_cell.angle_beta   90.00
_cell.angle_gamma   90.00
#
_symmetry.space_group_name_H-M   'P 1'
#
loop_
_entity.id
_entity.type
_entity.pdbx_description
1 polymer ?
#
loop_
_entity_poly.entity_id
_entity_poly.type
_entity_poly.pdbx_seq_one_letter_code
_entity_poly.pdbx_strand_id
1 'polypeptide(L)'
;MSTATVSNVLDQHLEEAAFLAELRDYAVRAPHYDLRHLQRLEERIEAHLDGLRIAGSAAQDALAAQLHPQAMGELFVCNVLALEREDLPTCAALLREYGSSSETERALSAALGWLDWARIEAPVERMLASADPLARRLGLAACGMHRRDPGPALLAALAHADPRVLARAARTAGELRRHDLMIELRVHRLHEDTAVRFWCNWATAQLGDEEALAVLRDFAAEESEWQFRALPVLLAWQPRELSMAWIRQLTQDPARRRLAIRAAGLFGDPQTVPWLIRQMQEPPLARAAGEAFALITGADLAELDLELRNTLDYDAGPSDDPDDPEVAMDPDTDLAWPDPALVAAWWQANEQRFANGQAHLLGAPLSEAQCRQVLRKGWQRQRVAAAALLARFQPRQVLFPCSAPVPRQQSLLSELK
;
A
#
# COMPACT_ATOMS: atom_id res chain seq x y z
N MET A 1 -34.13 -7.96 26.81
CA MET A 1 -32.71 -8.39 26.89
C MET A 1 -32.14 -7.86 28.19
N SER A 2 -31.36 -8.65 28.94
CA SER A 2 -30.73 -8.17 30.17
C SER A 2 -29.60 -7.19 29.82
N THR A 3 -29.27 -6.26 30.72
CA THR A 3 -28.15 -5.30 30.55
C THR A 3 -26.81 -6.00 30.29
N ALA A 4 -26.60 -7.18 30.88
CA ALA A 4 -25.41 -8.01 30.63
C ALA A 4 -25.31 -8.55 29.19
N THR A 5 -26.45 -8.92 28.57
CA THR A 5 -26.46 -9.37 27.16
C THR A 5 -26.18 -8.22 26.19
N VAL A 6 -26.65 -7.01 26.49
CA VAL A 6 -26.39 -5.83 25.66
C VAL A 6 -24.92 -5.40 25.73
N SER A 7 -24.30 -5.49 26.92
CA SER A 7 -22.85 -5.23 27.08
C SER A 7 -22.00 -6.19 26.25
N ASN A 8 -22.30 -7.50 26.32
CA ASN A 8 -21.53 -8.52 25.59
C ASN A 8 -21.62 -8.35 24.06
N VAL A 9 -22.80 -8.00 23.54
CA VAL A 9 -22.98 -7.71 22.10
C VAL A 9 -22.21 -6.46 21.67
N LEU A 10 -22.16 -5.43 22.52
CA LEU A 10 -21.39 -4.22 22.26
C LEU A 10 -19.89 -4.51 22.21
N ASP A 11 -19.37 -5.23 23.20
CA ASP A 11 -17.96 -5.62 23.27
C ASP A 11 -17.56 -6.42 22.02
N GLN A 12 -18.41 -7.36 21.58
CA GLN A 12 -18.20 -8.12 20.35
C GLN A 12 -18.16 -7.21 19.10
N HIS A 13 -19.07 -6.24 18.98
CA HIS A 13 -19.03 -5.31 17.85
C HIS A 13 -17.74 -4.49 17.81
N LEU A 14 -17.24 -4.08 18.97
CA LEU A 14 -16.03 -3.30 19.10
C LEU A 14 -14.80 -4.14 18.73
N GLU A 15 -14.63 -5.29 19.38
CA GLU A 15 -13.50 -6.20 19.15
C GLU A 15 -13.41 -6.61 17.67
N GLU A 16 -14.55 -6.99 17.06
CA GLU A 16 -14.58 -7.37 15.65
C GLU A 16 -14.31 -6.19 14.72
N ALA A 17 -14.85 -4.99 14.99
CA ALA A 17 -14.58 -3.82 14.15
C ALA A 17 -13.09 -3.42 14.20
N ALA A 18 -12.48 -3.46 15.39
CA ALA A 18 -11.07 -3.17 15.59
C ALA A 18 -10.18 -4.19 14.87
N PHE A 19 -10.41 -5.48 15.11
CA PHE A 19 -9.69 -6.58 14.45
C PHE A 19 -9.79 -6.50 12.92
N LEU A 20 -10.98 -6.27 12.38
CA LEU A 20 -11.19 -6.19 10.93
C LEU A 20 -10.55 -4.95 10.32
N ALA A 21 -10.46 -3.83 11.05
CA ALA A 21 -9.75 -2.65 10.60
C ALA A 21 -8.24 -2.90 10.45
N GLU A 22 -7.62 -3.63 11.39
CA GLU A 22 -6.22 -4.04 11.30
C GLU A 22 -6.00 -5.04 10.17
N LEU A 23 -6.88 -6.03 10.05
CA LEU A 23 -6.88 -6.96 8.92
C LEU A 23 -6.97 -6.23 7.59
N ARG A 24 -7.71 -5.13 7.51
CA ARG A 24 -7.80 -4.30 6.31
C ARG A 24 -6.49 -3.57 6.00
N ASP A 25 -5.79 -2.99 6.98
CA ASP A 25 -4.47 -2.34 6.73
C ASP A 25 -3.44 -3.34 6.19
N TYR A 26 -3.51 -4.60 6.64
CA TYR A 26 -2.76 -5.71 6.06
C TYR A 26 -3.23 -6.04 4.64
N ALA A 27 -4.54 -6.30 4.46
CA ALA A 27 -5.14 -6.79 3.23
C ALA A 27 -4.87 -5.89 2.02
N VAL A 28 -4.82 -4.57 2.21
CA VAL A 28 -4.55 -3.62 1.11
C VAL A 28 -3.09 -3.68 0.58
N ARG A 29 -2.23 -4.51 1.17
CA ARG A 29 -0.84 -4.79 0.72
C ARG A 29 -0.54 -6.29 0.55
N ALA A 30 -1.48 -7.15 0.92
CA ALA A 30 -1.33 -8.60 0.88
C ALA A 30 -1.43 -9.15 -0.56
N PRO A 31 -0.78 -10.31 -0.85
CA PRO A 31 -0.74 -10.86 -2.20
C PRO A 31 -2.05 -11.55 -2.64
N HIS A 32 -2.88 -11.99 -1.71
CA HIS A 32 -4.01 -12.90 -1.96
C HIS A 32 -5.41 -12.23 -1.87
N TYR A 33 -5.45 -10.91 -1.68
CA TYR A 33 -6.69 -10.14 -1.71
C TYR A 33 -6.94 -9.59 -3.12
N ASP A 34 -8.13 -9.79 -3.68
CA ASP A 34 -8.60 -9.04 -4.84
C ASP A 34 -9.61 -7.97 -4.38
N LEU A 35 -10.18 -7.21 -5.33
CA LEU A 35 -11.16 -6.18 -5.00
C LEU A 35 -12.44 -6.75 -4.34
N ARG A 36 -12.82 -8.01 -4.64
CA ARG A 36 -13.99 -8.67 -4.05
C ARG A 36 -13.71 -9.16 -2.63
N HIS A 37 -12.50 -9.64 -2.35
CA HIS A 37 -12.04 -9.96 -1.00
C HIS A 37 -12.05 -8.71 -0.11
N LEU A 38 -11.49 -7.61 -0.62
CA LEU A 38 -11.53 -6.33 0.08
C LEU A 38 -12.97 -5.86 0.31
N GLN A 39 -13.85 -6.00 -0.69
CA GLN A 39 -15.25 -5.58 -0.53
C GLN A 39 -15.94 -6.33 0.61
N ARG A 40 -15.82 -7.66 0.65
CA ARG A 40 -16.41 -8.49 1.71
C ARG A 40 -15.84 -8.16 3.09
N LEU A 41 -14.55 -7.87 3.17
CA LEU A 41 -13.91 -7.43 4.41
C LEU A 41 -14.47 -6.09 4.88
N GLU A 42 -14.56 -5.12 3.96
CA GLU A 42 -15.08 -3.79 4.26
C GLU A 42 -16.57 -3.79 4.64
N GLU A 43 -17.39 -4.62 3.99
CA GLU A 43 -18.80 -4.83 4.35
C GLU A 43 -18.95 -5.36 5.79
N ARG A 44 -18.03 -6.22 6.24
CA ARG A 44 -18.02 -6.68 7.64
C ARG A 44 -17.65 -5.57 8.61
N ILE A 45 -16.62 -4.78 8.30
CA ILE A 45 -16.25 -3.60 9.12
C ILE A 45 -17.46 -2.68 9.28
N GLU A 46 -18.11 -2.35 8.16
CA GLU A 46 -19.26 -1.45 8.16
C GLU A 46 -20.45 -2.02 8.97
N ALA A 47 -20.71 -3.33 8.89
CA ALA A 47 -21.76 -3.97 9.69
C ALA A 47 -21.51 -3.87 11.20
N HIS A 48 -20.25 -3.98 11.64
CA HIS A 48 -19.92 -3.79 13.05
C HIS A 48 -19.96 -2.32 13.46
N LEU A 49 -19.50 -1.40 12.59
CA LEU A 49 -19.64 0.04 12.80
C LEU A 49 -21.12 0.45 12.94
N ASP A 50 -22.03 -0.12 12.13
CA ASP A 50 -23.47 0.10 12.27
C ASP A 50 -24.01 -0.32 13.64
N GLY A 51 -23.57 -1.46 14.16
CA GLY A 51 -23.89 -1.89 15.53
C GLY A 51 -23.45 -0.86 16.58
N LEU A 52 -22.23 -0.33 16.44
CA LEU A 52 -21.69 0.70 17.33
C LEU A 52 -22.42 2.05 17.19
N ARG A 53 -22.85 2.41 15.97
CA ARG A 53 -23.69 3.61 15.73
C ARG A 53 -25.01 3.50 16.47
N ILE A 54 -25.67 2.34 16.45
CA ILE A 54 -26.93 2.09 17.16
C ILE A 54 -26.73 2.18 18.69
N ALA A 55 -25.61 1.68 19.21
CA ALA A 55 -25.29 1.72 20.64
C ALA A 55 -24.99 3.14 21.17
N GLY A 56 -24.77 4.13 20.30
CA GLY A 56 -24.77 5.54 20.69
C GLY A 56 -23.62 5.91 21.63
N SER A 57 -23.92 6.48 22.79
CA SER A 57 -22.93 6.87 23.81
C SER A 57 -22.33 5.68 24.55
N ALA A 58 -23.07 4.57 24.70
CA ALA A 58 -22.55 3.37 25.36
C ALA A 58 -21.34 2.80 24.62
N ALA A 59 -21.34 2.86 23.28
CA ALA A 59 -20.18 2.48 22.47
C ALA A 59 -18.99 3.43 22.66
N GLN A 60 -19.22 4.72 22.86
CA GLN A 60 -18.15 5.68 23.11
C GLN A 60 -17.47 5.41 24.45
N ASP A 61 -18.26 5.17 25.50
CA ASP A 61 -17.73 4.88 26.84
C ASP A 61 -16.93 3.57 26.85
N ALA A 62 -17.45 2.52 26.20
CA ALA A 62 -16.77 1.23 26.07
C ALA A 62 -15.45 1.37 25.31
N LEU A 63 -15.46 2.11 24.21
CA LEU A 63 -14.28 2.31 23.36
C LEU A 63 -13.21 3.15 24.06
N ALA A 64 -13.61 4.23 24.73
CA ALA A 64 -12.68 5.05 25.51
C ALA A 64 -11.96 4.24 26.60
N ALA A 65 -12.62 3.23 27.17
CA ALA A 65 -12.02 2.33 28.17
C ALA A 65 -10.98 1.35 27.61
N GLN A 66 -11.01 1.09 26.29
CA GLN A 66 -10.09 0.15 25.62
C GLN A 66 -8.93 0.84 24.89
N LEU A 67 -8.96 2.16 24.73
CA LEU A 67 -7.89 2.88 24.04
C LEU A 67 -6.57 2.84 24.80
N HIS A 68 -5.52 2.39 24.11
CA HIS A 68 -4.12 2.47 24.55
C HIS A 68 -3.18 2.62 23.33
N PRO A 69 -1.88 2.92 23.51
CA PRO A 69 -0.96 3.20 22.39
C PRO A 69 -0.75 2.06 21.37
N GLN A 70 -1.27 0.86 21.62
CA GLN A 70 -1.19 -0.31 20.75
C GLN A 70 -2.59 -0.75 20.26
N ALA A 71 -3.63 0.05 20.50
CA ALA A 71 -5.02 -0.25 20.13
C ALA A 71 -5.36 0.39 18.78
N MET A 72 -4.69 -0.02 17.69
CA MET A 72 -4.79 0.65 16.39
C MET A 72 -6.19 0.48 15.78
N GLY A 73 -6.77 -0.71 15.87
CA GLY A 73 -8.13 -0.98 15.43
C GLY A 73 -9.17 -0.13 16.18
N GLU A 74 -9.05 -0.04 17.51
CA GLU A 74 -9.93 0.73 18.37
C GLU A 74 -9.79 2.24 18.10
N LEU A 75 -8.55 2.73 17.91
CA LEU A 75 -8.30 4.12 17.52
C LEU A 75 -8.94 4.45 16.19
N PHE A 76 -8.88 3.55 15.21
CA PHE A 76 -9.56 3.70 13.94
C PHE A 76 -11.08 3.81 14.14
N VAL A 77 -11.69 2.85 14.85
CA VAL A 77 -13.13 2.84 15.11
C VAL A 77 -13.57 4.10 15.85
N CYS A 78 -12.81 4.53 16.86
CA CYS A 78 -13.11 5.70 17.67
C CYS A 78 -13.11 6.97 16.82
N ASN A 79 -12.08 7.12 15.99
CA ASN A 79 -11.96 8.28 15.13
C ASN A 79 -13.03 8.30 14.03
N VAL A 80 -13.41 7.15 13.46
CA VAL A 80 -14.53 7.05 12.52
C VAL A 80 -15.82 7.56 13.17
N LEU A 81 -16.19 7.03 14.34
CA LEU A 81 -17.43 7.41 15.03
C LEU A 81 -17.41 8.87 15.49
N ALA A 82 -16.27 9.38 15.95
CA ALA A 82 -16.13 10.78 16.37
C ALA A 82 -16.28 11.75 15.18
N LEU A 83 -15.64 11.44 14.04
CA LEU A 83 -15.74 12.25 12.83
C LEU A 83 -17.18 12.26 12.26
N GLU A 84 -17.88 11.11 12.26
CA GLU A 84 -19.26 11.03 11.79
C GLU A 84 -20.24 11.85 12.63
N ARG A 85 -19.97 11.99 13.92
CA ARG A 85 -20.79 12.77 14.88
C ARG A 85 -20.35 14.23 14.97
N GLU A 86 -19.30 14.62 14.24
CA GLU A 86 -18.65 15.92 14.37
C GLU A 86 -18.21 16.23 15.82
N ASP A 87 -17.82 15.20 16.58
CA ASP A 87 -17.38 15.30 17.98
C ASP A 87 -15.93 15.82 18.05
N LEU A 88 -15.79 17.14 17.86
CA LEU A 88 -14.49 17.81 17.83
C LEU A 88 -13.68 17.63 19.11
N PRO A 89 -14.28 17.68 20.33
CA PRO A 89 -13.57 17.38 21.56
C PRO A 89 -12.90 16.00 21.54
N THR A 90 -13.63 14.95 21.13
CA THR A 90 -13.09 13.60 21.04
C THR A 90 -11.99 13.50 20.00
N CYS A 91 -12.20 14.05 18.79
CA CYS A 91 -11.15 14.10 17.76
C CYS A 91 -9.88 14.79 18.28
N ALA A 92 -10.00 15.93 18.97
CA ALA A 92 -8.87 16.65 19.53
C ALA A 92 -8.15 15.87 20.64
N ALA A 93 -8.90 15.15 21.49
CA ALA A 93 -8.33 14.28 22.52
C ALA A 93 -7.51 13.14 21.91
N LEU A 94 -8.05 12.46 20.89
CA LEU A 94 -7.35 11.39 20.17
C LEU A 94 -6.02 11.88 19.57
N LEU A 95 -6.02 13.05 18.95
CA LEU A 95 -4.80 13.65 18.38
C LEU A 95 -3.75 13.94 19.44
N ARG A 96 -4.16 14.51 20.57
CA ARG A 96 -3.25 14.89 21.65
C ARG A 96 -2.66 13.66 22.35
N GLU A 97 -3.44 12.62 22.55
CA GLU A 97 -3.07 11.45 23.35
C GLU A 97 -2.35 10.39 22.51
N TYR A 98 -2.73 10.23 21.24
CA TYR A 98 -2.23 9.20 20.34
C TYR A 98 -1.56 9.78 19.09
N GLY A 99 -1.17 11.05 19.07
CA GLY A 99 -0.55 11.69 17.91
C GLY A 99 0.96 11.55 17.77
N SER A 100 1.61 10.81 18.66
CA SER A 100 3.08 10.83 18.83
C SER A 100 3.83 9.77 18.04
N SER A 101 3.21 8.62 17.75
CA SER A 101 3.82 7.52 16.99
C SER A 101 3.31 7.45 15.54
N SER A 102 4.06 6.74 14.69
CA SER A 102 3.72 6.61 13.27
C SER A 102 2.53 5.66 13.05
N GLU A 103 2.38 4.68 13.94
CA GLU A 103 1.38 3.64 13.95
C GLU A 103 0.00 4.20 14.30
N THR A 104 -0.08 4.99 15.37
CA THR A 104 -1.34 5.62 15.78
C THR A 104 -1.77 6.70 14.79
N GLU A 105 -0.84 7.48 14.24
CA GLU A 105 -1.16 8.42 13.16
C GLU A 105 -1.68 7.73 11.90
N ARG A 106 -1.18 6.52 11.60
CA ARG A 106 -1.69 5.69 10.50
C ARG A 106 -3.14 5.28 10.76
N ALA A 107 -3.49 4.87 11.98
CA ALA A 107 -4.86 4.54 12.37
C ALA A 107 -5.80 5.76 12.28
N LEU A 108 -5.36 6.91 12.79
CA LEU A 108 -6.10 8.18 12.71
C LEU A 108 -6.32 8.62 11.26
N SER A 109 -5.28 8.49 10.42
CA SER A 109 -5.38 8.75 8.97
C SER A 109 -6.33 7.75 8.29
N ALA A 110 -6.29 6.48 8.65
CA ALA A 110 -7.13 5.45 8.04
C ALA A 110 -8.63 5.78 8.20
N ALA A 111 -9.05 6.33 9.34
CA ALA A 111 -10.43 6.79 9.55
C ALA A 111 -10.83 7.92 8.59
N LEU A 112 -9.95 8.91 8.37
CA LEU A 112 -10.16 9.96 7.36
C LEU A 112 -10.20 9.38 5.94
N GLY A 113 -9.40 8.35 5.67
CA GLY A 113 -9.41 7.65 4.38
C GLY A 113 -10.67 6.81 4.15
N TRP A 114 -11.26 6.29 5.22
CA TRP A 114 -12.46 5.43 5.24
C TRP A 114 -13.72 6.21 4.90
N LEU A 115 -13.95 7.31 5.61
CA LEU A 115 -15.16 8.11 5.47
C LEU A 115 -15.29 8.76 4.08
N ASP A 116 -16.51 9.09 3.69
CA ASP A 116 -16.78 9.86 2.47
C ASP A 116 -16.29 11.31 2.60
N TRP A 117 -15.79 11.87 1.49
CA TRP A 117 -15.26 13.24 1.47
C TRP A 117 -16.24 14.27 2.02
N ALA A 118 -17.51 14.18 1.63
CA ALA A 118 -18.56 15.10 2.07
C ALA A 118 -18.72 15.17 3.59
N ARG A 119 -18.38 14.10 4.33
CA ARG A 119 -18.43 14.08 5.80
C ARG A 119 -17.21 14.72 6.45
N ILE A 120 -16.05 14.63 5.79
CA ILE A 120 -14.77 15.04 6.38
C ILE A 120 -14.22 16.35 5.81
N GLU A 121 -14.85 16.94 4.79
CA GLU A 121 -14.37 18.16 4.13
C GLU A 121 -14.14 19.29 5.13
N ALA A 122 -15.16 19.67 5.92
CA ALA A 122 -15.03 20.73 6.92
C ALA A 122 -14.02 20.40 8.05
N PRO A 123 -13.98 19.17 8.62
CA PRO A 123 -12.88 18.74 9.49
C PRO A 123 -11.49 18.89 8.87
N VAL A 124 -11.32 18.47 7.60
CA VAL A 124 -10.05 18.53 6.89
C VAL A 124 -9.62 19.97 6.64
N GLU A 125 -10.53 20.86 6.25
CA GLU A 125 -10.23 22.30 6.10
C GLU A 125 -9.72 22.92 7.41
N ARG A 126 -10.35 22.58 8.55
CA ARG A 126 -9.89 23.01 9.87
C ARG A 126 -8.52 22.45 10.23
N MET A 127 -8.27 21.18 9.90
CA MET A 127 -6.95 20.55 10.08
C MET A 127 -5.86 21.23 9.25
N LEU A 128 -6.14 21.54 7.98
CA LEU A 128 -5.20 22.24 7.09
C LEU A 128 -4.88 23.66 7.57
N ALA A 129 -5.87 24.36 8.15
CA ALA A 129 -5.72 25.70 8.71
C ALA A 129 -5.06 25.74 10.09
N SER A 130 -5.04 24.62 10.82
CA SER A 130 -4.52 24.52 12.19
C SER A 130 -3.03 24.88 12.30
N ALA A 131 -2.61 25.50 13.40
CA ALA A 131 -1.20 25.71 13.69
C ALA A 131 -0.47 24.43 14.14
N ASP A 132 -1.21 23.40 14.58
CA ASP A 132 -0.65 22.12 15.00
C ASP A 132 -0.10 21.32 13.80
N PRO A 133 1.21 20.98 13.79
CA PRO A 133 1.82 20.18 12.72
C PRO A 133 1.15 18.81 12.53
N LEU A 134 0.67 18.15 13.58
CA LEU A 134 -0.01 16.87 13.45
C LEU A 134 -1.36 17.04 12.73
N ALA A 135 -2.18 17.99 13.15
CA ALA A 135 -3.43 18.30 12.45
C ALA A 135 -3.19 18.62 10.96
N ARG A 136 -2.19 19.45 10.62
CA ARG A 136 -1.85 19.73 9.22
C ARG A 136 -1.49 18.47 8.44
N ARG A 137 -0.70 17.56 9.03
CA ARG A 137 -0.32 16.28 8.39
C ARG A 137 -1.53 15.40 8.10
N LEU A 138 -2.46 15.29 9.04
CA LEU A 138 -3.68 14.51 8.85
C LEU A 138 -4.61 15.13 7.79
N GLY A 139 -4.73 16.46 7.76
CA GLY A 139 -5.47 17.15 6.70
C GLY A 139 -4.88 16.88 5.31
N LEU A 140 -3.55 17.01 5.17
CA LEU A 140 -2.85 16.67 3.93
C LEU A 140 -2.98 15.18 3.59
N ALA A 141 -2.99 14.31 4.61
CA ALA A 141 -3.20 12.89 4.42
C ALA A 141 -4.56 12.57 3.84
N ALA A 142 -5.62 13.16 4.40
CA ALA A 142 -6.98 13.02 3.90
C ALA A 142 -7.08 13.48 2.44
N CYS A 143 -6.57 14.68 2.13
CA CYS A 143 -6.51 15.18 0.75
C CYS A 143 -5.82 14.20 -0.20
N GLY A 144 -4.67 13.66 0.20
CA GLY A 144 -3.96 12.61 -0.53
C GLY A 144 -4.83 11.38 -0.75
N MET A 145 -5.36 10.75 0.31
CA MET A 145 -6.18 9.53 0.24
C MET A 145 -7.46 9.68 -0.60
N HIS A 146 -8.02 10.89 -0.64
CA HIS A 146 -9.22 11.23 -1.40
C HIS A 146 -8.94 11.79 -2.79
N ARG A 147 -7.67 12.03 -3.12
CA ARG A 147 -7.25 12.73 -4.34
C ARG A 147 -7.91 14.11 -4.49
N ARG A 148 -8.02 14.85 -3.38
CA ARG A 148 -8.54 16.22 -3.32
C ARG A 148 -7.39 17.21 -3.18
N ASP A 149 -7.41 18.27 -3.97
CA ASP A 149 -6.36 19.28 -3.95
C ASP A 149 -6.50 20.20 -2.71
N PRO A 150 -5.50 20.29 -1.81
CA PRO A 150 -5.53 21.22 -0.68
C PRO A 150 -5.29 22.69 -1.08
N GLY A 151 -5.04 22.96 -2.36
CA GLY A 151 -4.80 24.30 -2.88
C GLY A 151 -3.55 24.94 -2.25
N PRO A 152 -3.63 26.20 -1.77
CA PRO A 152 -2.50 26.91 -1.16
C PRO A 152 -1.92 26.24 0.09
N ALA A 153 -2.72 25.44 0.82
CA ALA A 153 -2.25 24.75 2.02
C ALA A 153 -1.14 23.73 1.69
N LEU A 154 -1.17 23.13 0.49
CA LEU A 154 -0.14 22.20 0.03
C LEU A 154 1.20 22.92 -0.19
N LEU A 155 1.17 24.07 -0.87
CA LEU A 155 2.37 24.87 -1.14
C LEU A 155 2.98 25.38 0.17
N ALA A 156 2.15 25.89 1.10
CA ALA A 156 2.62 26.32 2.41
C ALA A 156 3.27 25.17 3.20
N ALA A 157 2.73 23.95 3.09
CA ALA A 157 3.28 22.78 3.78
C ALA A 157 4.63 22.30 3.22
N LEU A 158 4.92 22.52 1.93
CA LEU A 158 6.23 22.25 1.33
C LEU A 158 7.34 23.22 1.81
N ALA A 159 6.96 24.34 2.42
CA ALA A 159 7.85 25.30 3.04
C ALA A 159 7.82 25.23 4.59
N HIS A 160 7.18 24.20 5.16
CA HIS A 160 7.00 24.08 6.60
C HIS A 160 8.30 23.65 7.31
N ALA A 161 8.53 24.17 8.52
CA ALA A 161 9.76 23.89 9.29
C ALA A 161 9.82 22.46 9.85
N ASP A 162 8.67 21.86 10.16
CA ASP A 162 8.57 20.45 10.58
C ASP A 162 8.75 19.50 9.37
N PRO A 163 9.82 18.66 9.35
CA PRO A 163 10.07 17.70 8.28
C PRO A 163 8.92 16.71 8.05
N ARG A 164 8.16 16.34 9.09
CA ARG A 164 7.03 15.40 8.95
C ARG A 164 5.88 16.03 8.15
N VAL A 165 5.65 17.33 8.31
CA VAL A 165 4.64 18.09 7.52
C VAL A 165 5.07 18.15 6.06
N LEU A 166 6.34 18.52 5.83
CA LEU A 166 6.92 18.62 4.51
C LEU A 166 6.89 17.25 3.78
N ALA A 167 7.31 16.17 4.44
CA ALA A 167 7.28 14.82 3.90
C ALA A 167 5.85 14.40 3.48
N ARG A 168 4.84 14.67 4.32
CA ARG A 168 3.44 14.40 4.00
C ARG A 168 2.91 15.27 2.87
N ALA A 169 3.32 16.53 2.79
CA ALA A 169 3.00 17.43 1.69
C ALA A 169 3.61 16.92 0.37
N ALA A 170 4.87 16.51 0.37
CA ALA A 170 5.54 15.94 -0.79
C ALA A 170 4.84 14.67 -1.29
N ARG A 171 4.51 13.75 -0.38
CA ARG A 171 3.69 12.57 -0.70
C ARG A 171 2.36 12.95 -1.36
N THR A 172 1.65 13.92 -0.78
CA THR A 172 0.34 14.36 -1.26
C THR A 172 0.45 15.02 -2.64
N ALA A 173 1.49 15.84 -2.88
CA ALA A 173 1.77 16.43 -4.19
C ALA A 173 2.05 15.35 -5.26
N GLY A 174 2.78 14.29 -4.91
CA GLY A 174 3.00 13.13 -5.79
C GLY A 174 1.72 12.32 -6.06
N GLU A 175 0.90 12.07 -5.03
CA GLU A 175 -0.39 11.38 -5.14
C GLU A 175 -1.36 12.14 -6.07
N LEU A 176 -1.36 13.47 -5.98
CA LEU A 176 -2.20 14.38 -6.79
C LEU A 176 -1.57 14.77 -8.13
N ARG A 177 -0.31 14.39 -8.37
CA ARG A 177 0.45 14.75 -9.58
C ARG A 177 0.51 16.26 -9.83
N ARG A 178 0.83 17.03 -8.80
CA ARG A 178 0.99 18.50 -8.85
C ARG A 178 2.30 18.90 -9.56
N HIS A 179 2.29 18.86 -10.89
CA HIS A 179 3.43 19.22 -11.74
C HIS A 179 3.90 20.66 -11.54
N ASP A 180 2.98 21.53 -11.17
CA ASP A 180 3.24 22.93 -10.86
C ASP A 180 4.10 23.12 -9.61
N LEU A 181 4.22 22.10 -8.75
CA LEU A 181 5.05 22.11 -7.53
C LEU A 181 6.43 21.45 -7.71
N MET A 182 6.85 21.20 -8.97
CA MET A 182 8.09 20.48 -9.27
C MET A 182 9.33 21.20 -8.69
N ILE A 183 9.38 22.53 -8.77
CA ILE A 183 10.53 23.31 -8.32
C ILE A 183 10.66 23.21 -6.79
N GLU A 184 9.55 23.38 -6.09
CA GLU A 184 9.44 23.33 -4.64
C GLU A 184 9.82 21.96 -4.09
N LEU A 185 9.43 20.88 -4.78
CA LEU A 185 9.82 19.52 -4.39
C LEU A 185 11.31 19.25 -4.62
N ARG A 186 11.89 19.72 -5.73
CA ARG A 186 13.29 19.46 -6.11
C ARG A 186 14.30 20.08 -5.13
N VAL A 187 13.97 21.20 -4.49
CA VAL A 187 14.83 21.83 -3.48
C VAL A 187 15.18 20.85 -2.35
N HIS A 188 14.28 19.90 -2.04
CA HIS A 188 14.43 18.93 -0.96
C HIS A 188 14.99 17.57 -1.41
N ARG A 189 15.53 17.48 -2.63
CA ARG A 189 16.07 16.22 -3.20
C ARG A 189 17.10 15.56 -2.30
N LEU A 190 17.94 16.34 -1.65
CA LEU A 190 19.05 15.90 -0.80
C LEU A 190 18.85 16.31 0.66
N HIS A 191 17.59 16.46 1.09
CA HIS A 191 17.26 16.85 2.46
C HIS A 191 17.85 15.88 3.49
N GLU A 192 18.24 16.37 4.67
CA GLU A 192 18.85 15.56 5.73
C GLU A 192 17.89 14.51 6.29
N ASP A 193 16.63 14.91 6.57
CA ASP A 193 15.56 14.00 6.97
C ASP A 193 15.24 12.98 5.87
N THR A 194 15.31 11.69 6.23
CA THR A 194 15.13 10.56 5.31
C THR A 194 13.74 10.49 4.72
N ALA A 195 12.69 10.79 5.50
CA ALA A 195 11.31 10.72 5.01
C ALA A 195 11.04 11.86 4.02
N VAL A 196 11.53 13.08 4.29
CA VAL A 196 11.47 14.19 3.33
C VAL A 196 12.19 13.82 2.03
N ARG A 197 13.44 13.35 2.14
CA ARG A 197 14.24 12.94 0.98
C ARG A 197 13.53 11.87 0.16
N PHE A 198 12.97 10.85 0.80
CA PHE A 198 12.21 9.81 0.12
C PHE A 198 10.97 10.39 -0.60
N TRP A 199 10.08 11.07 0.11
CA TRP A 199 8.80 11.50 -0.45
C TRP A 199 8.93 12.58 -1.52
N CYS A 200 9.93 13.47 -1.42
CA CYS A 200 10.23 14.44 -2.48
C CYS A 200 10.70 13.75 -3.76
N ASN A 201 11.66 12.81 -3.66
CA ASN A 201 12.13 12.08 -4.85
C ASN A 201 11.06 11.13 -5.40
N TRP A 202 10.27 10.49 -4.53
CA TRP A 202 9.12 9.68 -4.94
C TRP A 202 8.11 10.53 -5.71
N ALA A 203 7.77 11.72 -5.20
CA ALA A 203 6.83 12.62 -5.85
C ALA A 203 7.37 13.13 -7.19
N THR A 204 8.61 13.63 -7.25
CA THR A 204 9.15 14.18 -8.50
C THR A 204 9.38 13.10 -9.55
N ALA A 205 9.77 11.88 -9.18
CA ALA A 205 9.85 10.76 -10.12
C ALA A 205 8.48 10.45 -10.75
N GLN A 206 7.42 10.45 -9.95
CA GLN A 206 6.05 10.32 -10.45
C GLN A 206 5.65 11.48 -11.37
N LEU A 207 6.29 12.64 -11.26
CA LEU A 207 6.09 13.79 -12.16
C LEU A 207 7.04 13.78 -13.37
N GLY A 208 7.84 12.71 -13.56
CA GLY A 208 8.76 12.55 -14.70
C GLY A 208 10.18 13.09 -14.48
N ASP A 209 10.59 13.34 -13.25
CA ASP A 209 11.93 13.83 -12.93
C ASP A 209 12.98 12.70 -12.94
N GLU A 210 13.75 12.60 -14.02
CA GLU A 210 14.76 11.55 -14.18
C GLU A 210 15.88 11.59 -13.13
N GLU A 211 16.25 12.79 -12.67
CA GLU A 211 17.26 12.95 -11.60
C GLU A 211 16.84 12.31 -10.28
N ALA A 212 15.54 12.19 -10.02
CA ALA A 212 15.02 11.58 -8.80
C ALA A 212 15.21 10.07 -8.76
N LEU A 213 15.35 9.45 -9.93
CA LEU A 213 15.45 8.00 -10.06
C LEU A 213 16.75 7.45 -9.47
N ALA A 214 17.84 8.23 -9.47
CA ALA A 214 19.08 7.82 -8.81
C ALA A 214 18.88 7.66 -7.29
N VAL A 215 18.28 8.66 -6.64
CA VAL A 215 18.01 8.62 -5.19
C VAL A 215 16.97 7.55 -4.85
N LEU A 216 15.92 7.41 -5.68
CA LEU A 216 14.94 6.33 -5.49
C LEU A 216 15.54 4.93 -5.67
N ARG A 217 16.57 4.78 -6.49
CA ARG A 217 17.28 3.51 -6.64
C ARG A 217 17.97 3.09 -5.35
N ASP A 218 18.53 4.03 -4.60
CA ASP A 218 19.15 3.75 -3.30
C ASP A 218 18.07 3.24 -2.30
N PHE A 219 16.94 3.95 -2.21
CA PHE A 219 15.80 3.50 -1.39
C PHE A 219 15.19 2.16 -1.85
N ALA A 220 15.24 1.86 -3.14
CA ALA A 220 14.79 0.57 -3.67
C ALA A 220 15.81 -0.55 -3.44
N ALA A 221 17.09 -0.22 -3.23
CA ALA A 221 18.17 -1.17 -3.02
C ALA A 221 18.31 -1.59 -1.55
N GLU A 222 17.93 -0.73 -0.61
CA GLU A 222 18.00 -1.00 0.82
C GLU A 222 16.73 -1.68 1.33
N GLU A 223 16.88 -2.65 2.24
CA GLU A 223 15.76 -3.26 2.95
C GLU A 223 15.28 -2.29 4.05
N SER A 224 14.13 -1.67 3.79
CA SER A 224 13.53 -0.65 4.65
C SER A 224 12.04 -0.51 4.35
N GLU A 225 11.33 0.27 5.17
CA GLU A 225 9.91 0.61 4.95
C GLU A 225 9.64 1.28 3.59
N TRP A 226 10.67 1.87 2.97
CA TRP A 226 10.57 2.61 1.70
C TRP A 226 10.59 1.71 0.47
N GLN A 227 11.23 0.53 0.57
CA GLN A 227 11.56 -0.32 -0.57
C GLN A 227 10.32 -0.74 -1.37
N PHE A 228 9.23 -1.09 -0.67
CA PHE A 228 7.96 -1.49 -1.28
C PHE A 228 7.33 -0.40 -2.15
N ARG A 229 7.58 0.88 -1.81
CA ARG A 229 7.06 2.04 -2.56
C ARG A 229 8.05 2.57 -3.60
N ALA A 230 9.35 2.45 -3.32
CA ALA A 230 10.42 2.90 -4.20
C ALA A 230 10.49 2.02 -5.47
N LEU A 231 10.52 0.70 -5.28
CA LEU A 231 10.83 -0.25 -6.36
C LEU A 231 9.82 -0.20 -7.53
N PRO A 232 8.48 -0.19 -7.32
CA PRO A 232 7.54 -0.10 -8.42
C PRO A 232 7.63 1.22 -9.19
N VAL A 233 7.85 2.34 -8.51
CA VAL A 233 7.99 3.66 -9.16
C VAL A 233 9.30 3.74 -9.93
N LEU A 234 10.40 3.28 -9.34
CA LEU A 234 11.68 3.22 -10.01
C LEU A 234 11.58 2.43 -11.32
N LEU A 235 11.03 1.21 -11.29
CA LEU A 235 10.96 0.37 -12.49
C LEU A 235 9.91 0.84 -13.51
N ALA A 236 8.90 1.60 -13.08
CA ALA A 236 7.95 2.23 -14.00
C ALA A 236 8.59 3.38 -14.81
N TRP A 237 9.48 4.15 -14.20
CA TRP A 237 10.02 5.39 -14.78
C TRP A 237 11.47 5.27 -15.29
N GLN A 238 12.26 4.35 -14.74
CA GLN A 238 13.67 4.18 -15.12
C GLN A 238 13.82 3.63 -16.54
N PRO A 239 14.73 4.20 -17.35
CA PRO A 239 15.05 3.68 -18.68
C PRO A 239 15.34 2.18 -18.65
N ARG A 240 14.86 1.48 -19.68
CA ARG A 240 14.88 0.02 -19.75
C ARG A 240 16.29 -0.54 -19.58
N GLU A 241 17.25 0.06 -20.25
CA GLU A 241 18.65 -0.36 -20.29
C GLU A 241 19.29 -0.26 -18.90
N LEU A 242 18.98 0.80 -18.16
CA LEU A 242 19.42 1.00 -16.79
C LEU A 242 18.77 -0.01 -15.83
N SER A 243 17.47 -0.29 -16.00
CA SER A 243 16.75 -1.31 -15.23
C SER A 243 17.32 -2.71 -15.48
N MET A 244 17.63 -3.05 -16.73
CA MET A 244 18.28 -4.31 -17.06
C MET A 244 19.68 -4.43 -16.46
N ALA A 245 20.50 -3.38 -16.57
CA ALA A 245 21.84 -3.37 -15.99
C ALA A 245 21.80 -3.54 -14.46
N TRP A 246 20.89 -2.81 -13.80
CA TRP A 246 20.71 -2.88 -12.35
C TRP A 246 20.22 -4.26 -11.89
N ILE A 247 19.19 -4.82 -12.55
CA ILE A 247 18.70 -6.17 -12.22
C ILE A 247 19.81 -7.21 -12.39
N ARG A 248 20.60 -7.15 -13.48
CA ARG A 248 21.74 -8.06 -13.66
C ARG A 248 22.76 -7.93 -12.53
N GLN A 249 23.08 -6.71 -12.10
CA GLN A 249 23.97 -6.49 -10.96
C GLN A 249 23.40 -7.12 -9.68
N LEU A 250 22.11 -6.96 -9.40
CA LEU A 250 21.46 -7.58 -8.24
C LEU A 250 21.52 -9.11 -8.29
N THR A 251 21.39 -9.73 -9.47
CA THR A 251 21.47 -11.20 -9.61
C THR A 251 22.86 -11.78 -9.31
N GLN A 252 23.91 -10.97 -9.35
CA GLN A 252 25.29 -11.40 -9.07
C GLN A 252 25.58 -11.48 -7.56
N ASP A 253 24.78 -10.82 -6.72
CA ASP A 253 24.93 -10.81 -5.28
C ASP A 253 23.85 -11.71 -4.63
N PRO A 254 24.24 -12.85 -4.01
CA PRO A 254 23.29 -13.73 -3.33
C PRO A 254 22.43 -13.03 -2.27
N ALA A 255 22.97 -12.03 -1.56
CA ALA A 255 22.24 -11.30 -0.53
C ALA A 255 21.12 -10.43 -1.12
N ARG A 256 21.25 -10.02 -2.40
CA ARG A 256 20.28 -9.17 -3.10
C ARG A 256 19.34 -9.94 -4.00
N ARG A 257 19.40 -11.27 -3.99
CA ARG A 257 18.65 -12.14 -4.90
C ARG A 257 17.13 -11.99 -4.74
N ARG A 258 16.65 -11.83 -3.51
CA ARG A 258 15.23 -11.56 -3.22
C ARG A 258 14.75 -10.25 -3.87
N LEU A 259 15.56 -9.19 -3.78
CA LEU A 259 15.29 -7.93 -4.47
C LEU A 259 15.34 -8.09 -6.00
N ALA A 260 16.32 -8.84 -6.53
CA ALA A 260 16.40 -9.13 -7.97
C ALA A 260 15.14 -9.84 -8.50
N ILE A 261 14.58 -10.78 -7.74
CA ILE A 261 13.33 -11.49 -8.07
C ILE A 261 12.16 -10.49 -8.18
N ARG A 262 11.95 -9.67 -7.15
CA ARG A 262 10.87 -8.67 -7.14
C ARG A 262 11.04 -7.65 -8.27
N ALA A 263 12.27 -7.22 -8.51
CA ALA A 263 12.61 -6.30 -9.59
C ALA A 263 12.35 -6.93 -10.98
N ALA A 264 12.69 -8.21 -11.18
CA ALA A 264 12.43 -8.93 -12.43
C ALA A 264 10.93 -9.04 -12.72
N GLY A 265 10.11 -9.36 -11.71
CA GLY A 265 8.65 -9.39 -11.83
C GLY A 265 8.06 -8.05 -12.27
N LEU A 266 8.45 -6.96 -11.60
CA LEU A 266 8.00 -5.60 -11.93
C LEU A 266 8.53 -5.08 -13.28
N PHE A 267 9.73 -5.50 -13.67
CA PHE A 267 10.33 -5.16 -14.96
C PHE A 267 9.62 -5.85 -16.13
N GLY A 268 9.00 -7.01 -15.89
CA GLY A 268 8.05 -7.61 -16.81
C GLY A 268 8.66 -8.33 -18.01
N ASP A 269 9.99 -8.46 -18.12
CA ASP A 269 10.63 -9.05 -19.31
C ASP A 269 10.66 -10.59 -19.23
N PRO A 270 10.03 -11.30 -20.19
CA PRO A 270 10.03 -12.76 -20.26
C PRO A 270 11.42 -13.40 -20.26
N GLN A 271 12.48 -12.68 -20.67
CA GLN A 271 13.85 -13.19 -20.63
C GLN A 271 14.30 -13.62 -19.23
N THR A 272 13.66 -13.08 -18.19
CA THR A 272 13.97 -13.38 -16.77
C THR A 272 13.31 -14.67 -16.28
N VAL A 273 12.27 -15.17 -16.97
CA VAL A 273 11.45 -16.30 -16.54
C VAL A 273 12.26 -17.58 -16.30
N PRO A 274 13.17 -18.02 -17.20
CA PRO A 274 13.98 -19.20 -16.94
C PRO A 274 14.86 -19.07 -15.67
N TRP A 275 15.28 -17.86 -15.32
CA TRP A 275 16.04 -17.62 -14.09
C TRP A 275 15.13 -17.66 -12.85
N LEU A 276 13.93 -17.07 -12.92
CA LEU A 276 12.93 -17.14 -11.86
C LEU A 276 12.55 -18.58 -11.53
N ILE A 277 12.32 -19.42 -12.55
CA ILE A 277 12.02 -20.85 -12.37
C ILE A 277 13.14 -21.58 -11.61
N ARG A 278 14.42 -21.23 -11.84
CA ARG A 278 15.52 -21.78 -11.04
C ARG A 278 15.47 -21.31 -9.59
N GLN A 279 15.06 -20.07 -9.33
CA GLN A 279 14.94 -19.55 -7.96
C GLN A 279 13.79 -20.22 -7.19
N MET A 280 12.80 -20.80 -7.89
CA MET A 280 11.73 -21.58 -7.27
C MET A 280 12.21 -22.85 -6.57
N GLN A 281 13.42 -23.32 -6.87
CA GLN A 281 14.03 -24.49 -6.22
C GLN A 281 14.60 -24.16 -4.84
N GLU A 282 14.78 -22.88 -4.52
CA GLU A 282 15.34 -22.42 -3.26
C GLU A 282 14.20 -22.00 -2.32
N PRO A 283 13.92 -22.74 -1.22
CA PRO A 283 12.76 -22.47 -0.37
C PRO A 283 12.62 -21.01 0.11
N PRO A 284 13.69 -20.31 0.54
CA PRO A 284 13.60 -18.90 0.97
C PRO A 284 13.18 -17.91 -0.13
N LEU A 285 13.26 -18.33 -1.40
CA LEU A 285 13.02 -17.49 -2.57
C LEU A 285 11.82 -17.96 -3.39
N ALA A 286 11.32 -19.16 -3.13
CA ALA A 286 10.42 -19.85 -4.04
C ALA A 286 9.11 -19.09 -4.24
N ARG A 287 8.47 -18.68 -3.15
CA ARG A 287 7.20 -17.94 -3.18
C ARG A 287 7.33 -16.58 -3.87
N ALA A 288 8.36 -15.80 -3.54
CA ALA A 288 8.65 -14.55 -4.25
C ALA A 288 8.94 -14.77 -5.75
N ALA A 289 9.63 -15.84 -6.12
CA ALA A 289 9.89 -16.18 -7.52
C ALA A 289 8.61 -16.58 -8.25
N GLY A 290 7.72 -17.33 -7.58
CA GLY A 290 6.37 -17.66 -8.03
C GLY A 290 5.53 -16.41 -8.29
N GLU A 291 5.51 -15.47 -7.35
CA GLU A 291 4.80 -14.19 -7.50
C GLU A 291 5.35 -13.37 -8.68
N ALA A 292 6.68 -13.25 -8.81
CA ALA A 292 7.31 -12.54 -9.91
C ALA A 292 6.99 -13.20 -11.27
N PHE A 293 7.00 -14.53 -11.33
CA PHE A 293 6.59 -15.29 -12.50
C PHE A 293 5.13 -15.00 -12.87
N ALA A 294 4.20 -15.13 -11.92
CA ALA A 294 2.79 -14.84 -12.14
C ALA A 294 2.55 -13.39 -12.58
N LEU A 295 3.31 -12.43 -12.04
CA LEU A 295 3.21 -11.03 -12.42
C LEU A 295 3.59 -10.79 -13.89
N ILE A 296 4.56 -11.54 -14.43
CA ILE A 296 4.97 -11.47 -15.85
C ILE A 296 3.97 -12.23 -16.72
N THR A 297 3.69 -13.48 -16.38
CA THR A 297 3.03 -14.45 -17.27
C THR A 297 1.52 -14.48 -17.14
N GLY A 298 0.97 -13.97 -16.04
CA GLY A 298 -0.45 -14.08 -15.70
C GLY A 298 -0.87 -15.50 -15.29
N ALA A 299 0.09 -16.42 -15.13
CA ALA A 299 -0.17 -17.77 -14.67
C ALA A 299 -0.47 -17.73 -13.17
N ASP A 300 -1.74 -17.85 -12.80
CA ASP A 300 -2.13 -18.08 -11.42
C ASP A 300 -1.74 -19.50 -11.02
N LEU A 301 -0.84 -19.63 -10.04
CA LEU A 301 -0.24 -20.92 -9.69
C LEU A 301 -1.26 -21.89 -9.11
N ALA A 302 -2.24 -21.40 -8.36
CA ALA A 302 -3.27 -22.23 -7.75
C ALA A 302 -4.32 -22.62 -8.81
N GLU A 303 -4.80 -21.67 -9.62
CA GLU A 303 -5.80 -21.95 -10.67
C GLU A 303 -5.29 -22.96 -11.72
N LEU A 304 -3.98 -22.96 -11.99
CA LEU A 304 -3.35 -23.82 -12.99
C LEU A 304 -2.73 -25.10 -12.41
N ASP A 305 -2.95 -25.40 -11.12
CA ASP A 305 -2.35 -26.55 -10.42
C ASP A 305 -0.80 -26.60 -10.57
N LEU A 306 -0.14 -25.45 -10.51
CA LEU A 306 1.33 -25.31 -10.64
C LEU A 306 2.05 -25.19 -9.29
N GLU A 307 1.34 -25.42 -8.19
CA GLU A 307 1.87 -25.37 -6.84
C GLU A 307 2.21 -26.76 -6.29
N LEU A 308 3.07 -26.81 -5.27
CA LEU A 308 3.35 -28.03 -4.53
C LEU A 308 2.08 -28.51 -3.82
N ARG A 309 1.79 -29.81 -3.94
CA ARG A 309 0.63 -30.43 -3.28
C ARG A 309 0.72 -30.43 -1.75
N ASN A 310 1.93 -30.44 -1.24
CA ASN A 310 2.21 -30.37 0.19
C ASN A 310 2.99 -29.10 0.46
N THR A 311 2.63 -28.38 1.52
CA THR A 311 3.42 -27.27 2.02
C THR A 311 4.80 -27.77 2.45
N LEU A 312 5.83 -27.01 2.13
CA LEU A 312 7.17 -27.30 2.63
C LEU A 312 7.21 -27.02 4.13
N ASP A 313 7.93 -27.87 4.86
CA ASP A 313 8.29 -27.63 6.26
C ASP A 313 9.43 -26.59 6.29
N TYR A 314 9.06 -25.33 6.09
CA TYR A 314 9.95 -24.18 6.06
C TYR A 314 9.31 -23.05 6.84
N ASP A 315 9.88 -22.76 8.00
CA ASP A 315 9.47 -21.67 8.86
C ASP A 315 10.44 -20.48 8.69
N ALA A 316 9.91 -19.38 8.17
CA ALA A 316 10.62 -18.11 8.04
C ALA A 316 9.98 -17.00 8.89
N GLY A 317 8.97 -17.35 9.70
CA GLY A 317 8.32 -16.44 10.62
C GLY A 317 9.06 -16.33 11.95
N PRO A 318 8.57 -15.45 12.85
CA PRO A 318 9.09 -15.36 14.21
C PRO A 318 8.89 -16.70 14.91
N SER A 319 9.85 -17.11 15.74
CA SER A 319 9.66 -18.32 16.53
C SER A 319 8.64 -18.11 17.66
N ASP A 320 8.14 -19.21 18.24
CA ASP A 320 7.27 -19.16 19.43
C ASP A 320 8.04 -18.72 20.71
N ASP A 321 9.34 -18.41 20.61
CA ASP A 321 10.14 -17.93 21.74
C ASP A 321 9.82 -16.45 22.02
N PRO A 322 9.25 -16.12 23.20
CA PRO A 322 8.93 -14.74 23.55
C PRO A 322 10.16 -13.83 23.69
N ASP A 323 11.36 -14.40 23.79
CA ASP A 323 12.63 -13.67 23.82
C ASP A 323 13.30 -13.55 22.44
N ASP A 324 12.67 -14.06 21.35
CA ASP A 324 13.16 -13.91 19.99
C ASP A 324 13.07 -12.43 19.54
N PRO A 325 14.19 -11.78 19.16
CA PRO A 325 14.14 -10.43 18.63
C PRO A 325 13.48 -10.34 17.24
N GLU A 326 13.38 -11.45 16.50
CA GLU A 326 12.69 -11.50 15.21
C GLU A 326 11.19 -11.69 15.44
N VAL A 327 10.44 -10.60 15.25
CA VAL A 327 8.97 -10.57 15.38
C VAL A 327 8.28 -10.37 14.02
N ALA A 328 9.04 -10.22 12.93
CA ALA A 328 8.47 -9.94 11.63
C ALA A 328 7.89 -11.21 11.01
N MET A 329 6.58 -11.19 10.76
CA MET A 329 5.92 -12.22 9.98
C MET A 329 6.55 -12.31 8.58
N ASP A 330 6.69 -13.54 8.09
CA ASP A 330 7.16 -13.79 6.75
C ASP A 330 6.25 -13.09 5.71
N PRO A 331 6.79 -12.15 4.91
CA PRO A 331 6.03 -11.36 3.95
C PRO A 331 5.42 -12.19 2.79
N ASP A 332 5.84 -13.45 2.66
CA ASP A 332 5.38 -14.38 1.64
C ASP A 332 4.42 -15.44 2.19
N THR A 333 4.04 -15.41 3.48
CA THR A 333 3.21 -16.43 4.15
C THR A 333 2.01 -16.87 3.32
N ASP A 334 1.32 -15.92 2.68
CA ASP A 334 0.11 -16.19 1.90
C ASP A 334 0.34 -16.38 0.38
N LEU A 335 1.58 -16.60 -0.06
CA LEU A 335 1.90 -16.94 -1.44
C LEU A 335 1.95 -18.46 -1.64
N ALA A 336 1.44 -18.91 -2.78
CA ALA A 336 1.53 -20.30 -3.20
C ALA A 336 2.99 -20.76 -3.35
N TRP A 337 3.27 -21.99 -2.92
CA TRP A 337 4.56 -22.64 -3.13
C TRP A 337 4.64 -23.18 -4.55
N PRO A 338 5.41 -22.58 -5.48
CA PRO A 338 5.47 -23.08 -6.85
C PRO A 338 6.15 -24.46 -6.91
N ASP A 339 5.63 -25.36 -7.76
CA ASP A 339 6.35 -26.56 -8.18
C ASP A 339 7.24 -26.20 -9.38
N PRO A 340 8.59 -26.20 -9.25
CA PRO A 340 9.47 -25.75 -10.32
C PRO A 340 9.34 -26.59 -11.60
N ALA A 341 9.01 -27.89 -11.48
CA ALA A 341 8.87 -28.78 -12.63
C ALA A 341 7.57 -28.52 -13.38
N LEU A 342 6.45 -28.35 -12.66
CA LEU A 342 5.16 -28.01 -13.28
C LEU A 342 5.21 -26.62 -13.92
N VAL A 343 5.79 -25.63 -13.22
CA VAL A 343 5.97 -24.28 -13.76
C VAL A 343 6.88 -24.30 -15.01
N ALA A 344 7.97 -25.08 -15.00
CA ALA A 344 8.85 -25.21 -16.17
C ALA A 344 8.12 -25.84 -17.37
N ALA A 345 7.35 -26.89 -17.16
CA ALA A 345 6.56 -27.54 -18.20
C ALA A 345 5.50 -26.59 -18.78
N TRP A 346 4.82 -25.84 -17.91
CA TRP A 346 3.90 -24.79 -18.35
C TRP A 346 4.64 -23.74 -19.16
N TRP A 347 5.78 -23.23 -18.69
CA TRP A 347 6.55 -22.21 -19.41
C TRP A 347 6.94 -22.68 -20.82
N GLN A 348 7.48 -23.89 -20.97
CA GLN A 348 7.84 -24.45 -22.28
C GLN A 348 6.64 -24.51 -23.26
N ALA A 349 5.44 -24.81 -22.76
CA ALA A 349 4.22 -24.85 -23.57
C ALA A 349 3.64 -23.45 -23.89
N ASN A 350 4.07 -22.40 -23.19
CA ASN A 350 3.47 -21.07 -23.25
C ASN A 350 4.45 -19.99 -23.76
N GLU A 351 5.77 -20.22 -23.75
CA GLU A 351 6.80 -19.19 -23.96
C GLU A 351 6.73 -18.49 -25.33
N GLN A 352 6.25 -19.18 -26.37
CA GLN A 352 6.13 -18.62 -27.73
C GLN A 352 5.18 -17.41 -27.81
N ARG A 353 4.32 -17.22 -26.81
CA ARG A 353 3.37 -16.10 -26.72
C ARG A 353 4.02 -14.82 -26.20
N PHE A 354 5.23 -14.93 -25.64
CA PHE A 354 5.91 -13.87 -24.92
C PHE A 354 7.08 -13.35 -25.73
N ALA A 355 7.04 -12.05 -26.04
CA ALA A 355 8.14 -11.40 -26.75
C ALA A 355 9.22 -10.93 -25.77
N ASN A 356 10.43 -11.49 -25.88
CA ASN A 356 11.60 -10.99 -25.16
C ASN A 356 11.89 -9.54 -25.52
N GLY A 357 12.37 -8.76 -24.55
CA GLY A 357 12.64 -7.33 -24.75
C GLY A 357 11.39 -6.44 -24.70
N GLN A 358 10.20 -7.03 -24.54
CA GLN A 358 8.95 -6.32 -24.29
C GLN A 358 8.46 -6.64 -22.87
N ALA A 359 8.14 -5.60 -22.09
CA ALA A 359 7.56 -5.79 -20.77
C ALA A 359 6.13 -6.36 -20.90
N HIS A 360 5.82 -7.35 -20.08
CA HIS A 360 4.51 -7.96 -19.92
C HIS A 360 4.00 -7.73 -18.49
N LEU A 361 2.68 -7.67 -18.35
CA LEU A 361 2.00 -7.60 -17.07
C LEU A 361 0.79 -8.54 -17.13
N LEU A 362 0.81 -9.59 -16.31
CA LEU A 362 -0.19 -10.65 -16.29
C LEU A 362 -0.49 -11.24 -17.68
N GLY A 363 0.56 -11.66 -18.39
CA GLY A 363 0.40 -12.44 -19.62
C GLY A 363 0.24 -11.62 -20.89
N ALA A 364 0.00 -10.31 -20.78
CA ALA A 364 -0.17 -9.41 -21.91
C ALA A 364 0.93 -8.35 -21.98
N PRO A 365 1.27 -7.85 -23.18
CA PRO A 365 2.17 -6.71 -23.32
C PRO A 365 1.73 -5.51 -22.47
N LEU A 366 2.70 -4.91 -21.78
CA LEU A 366 2.47 -3.75 -20.93
C LEU A 366 1.89 -2.60 -21.76
N SER A 367 0.70 -2.15 -21.36
CA SER A 367 -0.02 -1.05 -22.00
C SER A 367 -0.94 -0.38 -20.97
N GLU A 368 -1.42 0.82 -21.30
CA GLU A 368 -2.42 1.51 -20.48
C GLU A 368 -3.67 0.65 -20.25
N ALA A 369 -4.17 0.01 -21.31
CA ALA A 369 -5.33 -0.87 -21.25
C ALA A 369 -5.08 -2.07 -20.32
N GLN A 370 -3.90 -2.67 -20.39
CA GLN A 370 -3.54 -3.78 -19.52
C GLN A 370 -3.45 -3.35 -18.06
N CYS A 371 -2.81 -2.21 -17.74
CA CYS A 371 -2.77 -1.70 -16.37
C CYS A 371 -4.20 -1.50 -15.81
N ARG A 372 -5.11 -0.91 -16.61
CA ARG A 372 -6.52 -0.72 -16.22
C ARG A 372 -7.27 -2.03 -16.03
N GLN A 373 -6.99 -3.05 -16.84
CA GLN A 373 -7.54 -4.39 -16.65
C GLN A 373 -7.04 -5.02 -15.33
N VAL A 374 -5.75 -4.93 -15.04
CA VAL A 374 -5.16 -5.44 -13.79
C VAL A 374 -5.74 -4.71 -12.59
N LEU A 375 -5.92 -3.39 -12.64
CA LEU A 375 -6.55 -2.64 -11.54
C LEU A 375 -7.98 -3.12 -11.20
N ARG A 376 -8.70 -3.70 -12.17
CA ARG A 376 -10.07 -4.23 -11.98
C ARG A 376 -10.08 -5.68 -11.50
N LYS A 377 -9.16 -6.52 -11.98
CA LYS A 377 -9.26 -7.99 -11.86
C LYS A 377 -8.10 -8.65 -11.11
N GLY A 378 -6.97 -7.97 -10.98
CA GLY A 378 -5.76 -8.55 -10.39
C GLY A 378 -5.83 -8.64 -8.86
N TRP A 379 -4.88 -9.38 -8.31
CA TRP A 379 -4.59 -9.42 -6.88
C TRP A 379 -3.97 -8.11 -6.40
N GLN A 380 -4.08 -7.79 -5.11
CA GLN A 380 -3.83 -6.45 -4.59
C GLN A 380 -2.39 -5.96 -4.85
N ARG A 381 -1.38 -6.80 -4.69
CA ARG A 381 0.02 -6.45 -5.07
C ARG A 381 0.17 -6.21 -6.58
N GLN A 382 -0.52 -6.99 -7.42
CA GLN A 382 -0.56 -6.77 -8.87
C GLN A 382 -1.26 -5.45 -9.21
N ARG A 383 -2.34 -5.10 -8.51
CA ARG A 383 -3.05 -3.81 -8.65
C ARG A 383 -2.15 -2.64 -8.24
N VAL A 384 -1.39 -2.76 -7.17
CA VAL A 384 -0.40 -1.74 -6.75
C VAL A 384 0.69 -1.56 -7.81
N ALA A 385 1.23 -2.65 -8.37
CA ALA A 385 2.19 -2.57 -9.48
C ALA A 385 1.57 -1.90 -10.72
N ALA A 386 0.34 -2.29 -11.09
CA ALA A 386 -0.37 -1.70 -12.21
C ALA A 386 -0.65 -0.20 -12.01
N ALA A 387 -0.96 0.25 -10.79
CA ALA A 387 -1.15 1.66 -10.48
C ALA A 387 0.14 2.47 -10.69
N ALA A 388 1.30 1.94 -10.29
CA ALA A 388 2.59 2.58 -10.52
C ALA A 388 2.93 2.65 -12.03
N LEU A 389 2.70 1.56 -12.76
CA LEU A 389 2.94 1.49 -14.20
C LEU A 389 1.98 2.38 -15.00
N LEU A 390 0.71 2.46 -14.60
CA LEU A 390 -0.31 3.30 -15.25
C LEU A 390 0.09 4.79 -15.25
N ALA A 391 0.75 5.25 -14.18
CA ALA A 391 1.17 6.64 -14.03
C ALA A 391 2.02 7.15 -15.21
N ARG A 392 2.80 6.25 -15.84
CA ARG A 392 3.63 6.55 -17.02
C ARG A 392 2.80 6.83 -18.28
N PHE A 393 1.69 6.11 -18.44
CA PHE A 393 0.78 6.29 -19.57
C PHE A 393 -0.14 7.51 -19.38
N GLN A 394 -0.42 7.87 -18.13
CA GLN A 394 -1.31 8.96 -17.77
C GLN A 394 -0.57 10.02 -16.96
N PRO A 395 0.33 10.79 -17.59
CA PRO A 395 1.22 11.67 -16.85
C PRO A 395 0.49 12.79 -16.10
N ARG A 396 -0.75 13.14 -16.45
CA ARG A 396 -1.51 14.22 -15.79
C ARG A 396 -2.62 13.75 -14.86
N GLN A 397 -2.90 12.46 -14.78
CA GLN A 397 -3.95 11.94 -13.90
C GLN A 397 -3.38 11.60 -12.53
N VAL A 398 -4.14 11.92 -11.48
CA VAL A 398 -3.84 11.52 -10.10
C VAL A 398 -3.58 10.02 -10.01
N LEU A 399 -2.74 9.59 -9.08
CA LEU A 399 -2.41 8.17 -8.94
C LEU A 399 -3.62 7.37 -8.47
N PHE A 400 -3.88 6.21 -9.04
CA PHE A 400 -4.98 5.36 -8.60
C PHE A 400 -4.79 4.91 -7.13
N PRO A 401 -5.75 5.14 -6.22
CA PRO A 401 -5.60 4.82 -4.80
C PRO A 401 -6.03 3.38 -4.48
N CYS A 402 -5.15 2.39 -4.69
CA CYS A 402 -5.46 0.96 -4.45
C CYS A 402 -5.84 0.61 -3.00
N SER A 403 -5.58 1.49 -2.02
CA SER A 403 -5.92 1.31 -0.60
C SER A 403 -7.15 2.08 -0.15
N ALA A 404 -7.79 2.87 -1.02
CA ALA A 404 -9.06 3.54 -0.70
C ALA A 404 -10.17 2.51 -0.43
N PRO A 405 -11.28 2.86 0.23
CA PRO A 405 -12.45 2.01 0.31
C PRO A 405 -12.91 1.53 -1.07
N VAL A 406 -13.34 0.29 -1.17
CA VAL A 406 -13.74 -0.36 -2.42
C VAL A 406 -14.79 0.43 -3.20
N PRO A 407 -15.84 1.02 -2.59
CA PRO A 407 -16.79 1.85 -3.34
C PRO A 407 -16.11 3.01 -4.09
N ARG A 408 -15.12 3.67 -3.46
CA ARG A 408 -14.34 4.74 -4.09
C ARG A 408 -13.49 4.21 -5.23
N GLN A 409 -12.83 3.06 -5.02
CA GLN A 409 -12.04 2.42 -6.07
C GLN A 409 -12.91 2.05 -7.27
N GLN A 410 -14.12 1.49 -7.06
CA GLN A 410 -15.07 1.13 -8.10
C GLN A 410 -15.56 2.35 -8.89
N SER A 411 -15.88 3.46 -8.22
CA SER A 411 -16.25 4.72 -8.87
C SER A 411 -15.15 5.19 -9.82
N LEU A 412 -13.91 5.28 -9.33
CA LEU A 412 -12.75 5.69 -10.14
C LEU A 412 -12.49 4.73 -11.31
N LEU A 413 -12.65 3.43 -11.11
CA LEU A 413 -12.51 2.43 -12.19
C LEU A 413 -13.59 2.55 -13.26
N SER A 414 -14.77 3.08 -12.93
CA SER A 414 -15.85 3.32 -13.90
C SER A 414 -15.59 4.56 -14.77
N GLU A 415 -14.91 5.56 -14.21
CA GLU A 415 -14.48 6.79 -14.90
C GLU A 415 -13.27 6.55 -15.80
N LEU A 416 -12.42 5.59 -15.45
CA LEU A 416 -11.32 5.06 -16.25
C LEU A 416 -11.84 4.25 -17.45
N LYS A 417 -12.62 4.86 -18.35
CA LYS A 417 -12.96 4.29 -19.66
C LYS A 417 -11.73 4.14 -20.54
#